data_AF-A0A1N6ZJB8-F1
#
_entry.id   AF-A0A1N6ZJB8-F1
#
_cell.length_a   1.000
_cell.length_b   1.000
_cell.length_c   1.000
_cell.angle_alpha   90.00
_cell.angle_beta   90.00
_cell.angle_gamma   90.00
#
_symmetry.space_group_name_H-M   'P 1'
#
loop_
_entity.id
_entity.type
_entity.pdbx_description
1 polymer ?
#
loop_
_entity_poly.entity_id
_entity_poly.type
_entity_poly.pdbx_seq_one_letter_code
_entity_poly.pdbx_strand_id
1 'polypeptide(L)'
;MKKIILHPLKGIELETKATLEFGTSKIEIIKSLGKPSSGNDKQMFYDDLELRIDLDNSENIEFIEFIYGPFPEKTEIELYGIDPFKTNSSDLIELLTENNNGEIDLSEEPYCFAFLESSIGIYRDSCESDIDEMITELKENGEYSENEEWVLADKEKAKYFWTVGLGKKDYYK
;
A
#
# COMPACT_ATOMS: atom_id res chain seq x y z
N MET A 1 0.23 -14.89 -9.76
CA MET A 1 0.04 -13.49 -9.39
C MET A 1 0.36 -12.63 -10.61
N LYS A 2 -0.34 -11.52 -10.81
CA LYS A 2 -0.07 -10.53 -11.86
C LYS A 2 1.03 -9.60 -11.36
N LYS A 3 2.08 -9.41 -12.14
CA LYS A 3 3.17 -8.52 -11.76
C LYS A 3 2.83 -7.06 -12.06
N ILE A 4 3.10 -6.16 -11.13
CA ILE A 4 2.89 -4.70 -11.31
C ILE A 4 4.13 -3.97 -10.79
N ILE A 5 4.70 -3.09 -11.60
CA ILE A 5 5.87 -2.28 -11.24
C ILE A 5 5.39 -0.87 -10.91
N LEU A 6 5.81 -0.37 -9.75
CA LEU A 6 5.48 0.95 -9.24
C LEU A 6 6.58 1.93 -9.65
N HIS A 7 6.17 3.01 -10.31
CA HIS A 7 7.06 4.07 -10.77
C HIS A 7 6.68 5.39 -10.06
N PRO A 8 7.35 5.74 -8.96
CA PRO A 8 7.04 6.94 -8.18
C PRO A 8 6.96 8.21 -9.04
N LEU A 9 6.02 9.10 -8.71
CA LEU A 9 5.66 10.31 -9.48
C LEU A 9 5.20 10.08 -10.93
N LYS A 10 5.16 8.84 -11.41
CA LYS A 10 4.75 8.51 -12.77
C LYS A 10 3.47 7.70 -12.81
N GLY A 11 3.36 6.63 -12.02
CA GLY A 11 2.21 5.73 -11.97
C GLY A 11 2.63 4.26 -11.86
N ILE A 12 1.94 3.37 -12.57
CA ILE A 12 2.22 1.93 -12.54
C ILE A 12 2.36 1.32 -13.94
N GLU A 13 3.11 0.23 -14.02
CA GLU A 13 3.25 -0.62 -15.20
C GLU A 13 2.73 -2.02 -14.90
N LEU A 14 1.77 -2.48 -15.70
CA LEU A 14 1.15 -3.80 -15.58
C LEU A 14 1.98 -4.84 -16.36
N GLU A 15 1.84 -6.12 -16.03
CA GLU A 15 2.47 -7.25 -16.74
C GLU A 15 2.25 -7.22 -18.27
N THR A 16 1.11 -6.67 -18.73
CA THR A 16 0.79 -6.47 -20.15
C THR A 16 1.62 -5.38 -20.84
N LYS A 17 2.51 -4.72 -20.09
CA LYS A 17 3.25 -3.48 -20.46
C LYS A 17 2.37 -2.26 -20.67
N ALA A 18 1.09 -2.36 -20.30
CA ALA A 18 0.23 -1.19 -20.23
C ALA A 18 0.62 -0.35 -19.01
N THR A 19 0.73 0.96 -19.21
CA THR A 19 1.05 1.92 -18.14
C THR A 19 -0.18 2.73 -17.78
N LEU A 20 -0.41 2.94 -16.49
CA LEU A 20 -1.38 3.91 -15.98
C LEU A 20 -0.60 5.01 -15.30
N GLU A 21 -0.54 6.16 -15.97
CA GLU A 21 0.22 7.31 -15.49
C GLU A 21 -0.70 8.30 -14.77
N PHE A 22 -0.14 9.09 -13.85
CA PHE A 22 -0.87 10.21 -13.26
C PHE A 22 -1.35 11.17 -14.35
N GLY A 23 -2.58 11.65 -14.21
CA GLY A 23 -3.24 12.44 -15.24
C GLY A 23 -3.99 11.63 -16.31
N THR A 24 -3.89 10.29 -16.31
CA THR A 24 -4.72 9.44 -17.19
C THR A 24 -6.20 9.65 -16.86
N SER A 25 -7.03 9.84 -17.88
CA SER A 25 -8.46 10.10 -17.66
C SER A 25 -9.22 8.84 -17.28
N LYS A 26 -10.29 8.97 -16.48
CA LYS A 26 -11.23 7.88 -16.14
C LYS A 26 -11.70 7.07 -17.34
N ILE A 27 -11.96 7.73 -18.47
CA ILE A 27 -12.39 7.09 -19.72
C ILE A 27 -11.28 6.17 -20.25
N GLU A 28 -10.03 6.62 -20.24
CA GLU A 28 -8.87 5.83 -20.70
C GLU A 28 -8.57 4.66 -19.75
N ILE A 29 -8.72 4.86 -18.44
CA ILE A 29 -8.59 3.78 -17.45
C ILE A 29 -9.60 2.68 -17.76
N ILE A 30 -10.88 3.02 -17.94
CA ILE A 30 -11.94 2.04 -18.24
C ILE A 30 -11.68 1.34 -19.58
N LYS A 31 -11.17 2.07 -20.58
CA LYS A 31 -10.79 1.49 -21.87
C LYS A 31 -9.63 0.49 -21.74
N SER A 32 -8.66 0.77 -20.87
CA SER A 32 -7.46 -0.05 -20.68
C SER A 32 -7.69 -1.25 -19.75
N LEU A 33 -8.34 -1.04 -18.61
CA LEU A 33 -8.55 -2.04 -17.56
C LEU A 33 -9.92 -2.71 -17.60
N GLY A 34 -10.87 -2.15 -18.34
CA GLY A 34 -12.28 -2.47 -18.18
C GLY A 34 -12.92 -1.73 -17.01
N LYS A 35 -14.19 -2.07 -16.77
CA LYS A 35 -14.99 -1.47 -15.69
C LYS A 35 -14.40 -1.87 -14.32
N PRO A 36 -14.30 -0.95 -13.35
CA PRO A 36 -13.89 -1.30 -11.99
C PRO A 36 -14.89 -2.25 -11.34
N SER A 37 -14.41 -3.05 -10.39
CA SER A 37 -15.22 -3.98 -9.57
C SER A 37 -16.24 -3.23 -8.72
N SER A 38 -15.81 -2.13 -8.10
CA SER A 38 -16.64 -1.23 -7.30
C SER A 38 -16.06 0.18 -7.29
N GLY A 39 -16.77 1.14 -6.68
CA GLY A 39 -16.29 2.52 -6.58
C GLY A 39 -17.40 3.56 -6.56
N ASN A 40 -16.97 4.82 -6.65
CA ASN A 40 -17.81 6.01 -6.73
C ASN A 40 -17.25 6.96 -7.80
N ASP A 41 -17.73 8.20 -7.85
CA ASP A 41 -17.30 9.16 -8.87
C ASP A 41 -15.80 9.49 -8.81
N LYS A 42 -15.18 9.33 -7.63
CA LYS A 42 -13.79 9.70 -7.32
C LYS A 42 -12.86 8.53 -7.10
N GLN A 43 -13.38 7.32 -6.89
CA GLN A 43 -12.58 6.16 -6.52
C GLN A 43 -13.00 4.95 -7.35
N MET A 44 -12.02 4.24 -7.90
CA MET A 44 -12.22 3.04 -8.71
C MET A 44 -11.45 1.87 -8.09
N PHE A 45 -12.16 0.83 -7.69
CA PHE A 45 -11.56 -0.37 -7.10
C PHE A 45 -11.46 -1.47 -8.16
N TYR A 46 -10.26 -2.03 -8.29
CA TYR A 46 -9.97 -3.14 -9.18
C TYR A 46 -9.53 -4.35 -8.35
N ASP A 47 -10.48 -5.13 -7.83
CA ASP A 47 -10.20 -6.29 -6.96
C ASP A 47 -9.28 -7.33 -7.60
N ASP A 48 -9.23 -7.38 -8.94
CA ASP A 48 -8.37 -8.28 -9.70
C ASP A 48 -6.93 -7.79 -9.86
N LEU A 49 -6.70 -6.51 -9.55
CA LEU A 49 -5.40 -5.85 -9.47
C LEU A 49 -5.08 -5.43 -8.02
N GLU A 50 -5.95 -5.74 -7.07
CA GLU A 50 -5.79 -5.47 -5.63
C GLU A 50 -5.44 -4.00 -5.32
N LEU A 51 -5.98 -3.08 -6.13
CA LEU A 51 -5.69 -1.64 -6.03
C LEU A 51 -6.95 -0.78 -6.11
N ARG A 52 -6.82 0.42 -5.54
CA ARG A 52 -7.74 1.55 -5.67
C ARG A 52 -7.05 2.64 -6.50
N ILE A 53 -7.81 3.30 -7.37
CA ILE A 53 -7.39 4.50 -8.10
C ILE A 53 -8.29 5.66 -7.66
N ASP A 54 -7.70 6.74 -7.19
CA ASP A 54 -8.42 7.96 -6.85
C ASP A 54 -8.22 9.04 -7.93
N LEU A 55 -9.29 9.77 -8.20
CA LEU A 55 -9.42 10.72 -9.30
C LEU A 55 -9.58 12.15 -8.79
N ASP A 56 -8.89 13.07 -9.46
CA ASP A 56 -8.99 14.50 -9.19
C ASP A 56 -10.33 15.10 -9.66
N ASN A 57 -10.48 16.42 -9.51
CA ASN A 57 -11.67 17.16 -9.95
C ASN A 57 -11.91 17.20 -11.45
N SER A 58 -10.92 16.82 -12.25
CA SER A 58 -11.02 16.66 -13.70
C SER A 58 -11.18 15.19 -14.12
N GLU A 59 -11.46 14.28 -13.17
CA GLU A 59 -11.58 12.84 -13.37
C GLU A 59 -10.31 12.17 -13.93
N ASN A 60 -9.13 12.67 -13.53
CA ASN A 60 -7.84 12.09 -13.89
C ASN A 60 -7.17 11.43 -12.69
N ILE A 61 -6.34 10.40 -12.91
CA ILE A 61 -5.60 9.73 -11.83
C ILE A 61 -4.76 10.76 -11.06
N GLU A 62 -4.98 10.85 -9.76
CA GLU A 62 -4.08 11.57 -8.85
C GLU A 62 -3.41 10.68 -7.81
N PHE A 63 -3.97 9.50 -7.56
CA PHE A 63 -3.45 8.58 -6.56
C PHE A 63 -3.80 7.12 -6.91
N ILE A 64 -2.89 6.20 -6.59
CA ILE A 64 -3.05 4.75 -6.77
C ILE A 64 -2.61 4.09 -5.47
N GLU A 65 -3.41 3.21 -4.89
CA GLU A 65 -3.09 2.50 -3.65
C GLU A 65 -3.30 1.00 -3.80
N PHE A 66 -2.32 0.21 -3.40
CA PHE A 66 -2.46 -1.24 -3.22
C PHE A 66 -2.95 -1.52 -1.81
N ILE A 67 -4.10 -2.18 -1.68
CA ILE A 67 -4.88 -2.22 -0.43
C ILE A 67 -5.09 -3.62 0.16
N TYR A 68 -4.44 -4.65 -0.41
CA TYR A 68 -4.54 -6.05 0.03
C TYR A 68 -3.23 -6.57 0.62
N GLY A 69 -2.33 -5.69 1.03
CA GLY A 69 -1.16 -6.10 1.79
C GLY A 69 -1.56 -6.58 3.20
N PRO A 70 -0.63 -7.20 3.93
CA PRO A 70 0.72 -7.57 3.48
C PRO A 70 0.76 -8.85 2.63
N PHE A 71 -0.37 -9.53 2.45
CA PHE A 71 -0.43 -10.82 1.73
C PHE A 71 -1.41 -10.75 0.54
N PRO A 72 -1.08 -10.02 -0.53
CA PRO A 72 -1.89 -10.02 -1.74
C PRO A 72 -1.99 -11.43 -2.32
N GLU A 73 -3.17 -11.82 -2.80
CA GLU A 73 -3.43 -13.14 -3.37
C GLU A 73 -3.29 -13.15 -4.89
N LYS A 74 -3.57 -12.01 -5.53
CA LYS A 74 -3.69 -11.90 -7.00
C LYS A 74 -2.52 -11.17 -7.63
N THR A 75 -1.84 -10.30 -6.90
CA THR A 75 -0.78 -9.44 -7.43
C THR A 75 0.54 -9.62 -6.71
N GLU A 76 1.61 -9.31 -7.44
CA GLU A 76 2.95 -9.17 -6.89
C GLU A 76 3.46 -7.80 -7.35
N ILE A 77 3.72 -6.93 -6.40
CA ILE A 77 4.14 -5.56 -6.68
C ILE A 77 5.64 -5.40 -6.52
N GLU A 78 6.25 -4.58 -7.38
CA GLU A 78 7.67 -4.26 -7.33
C GLU A 78 7.86 -2.75 -7.20
N LEU A 79 8.60 -2.33 -6.17
CA LEU A 79 8.99 -0.94 -5.94
C LEU A 79 10.50 -0.91 -5.71
N TYR A 80 11.25 -0.18 -6.54
CA TYR A 80 12.72 -0.14 -6.50
C TYR A 80 13.39 -1.53 -6.52
N GLY A 81 12.79 -2.51 -7.21
CA GLY A 81 13.33 -3.86 -7.36
C GLY A 81 13.04 -4.82 -6.19
N ILE A 82 12.26 -4.40 -5.20
CA ILE A 82 11.79 -5.26 -4.10
C ILE A 82 10.27 -5.39 -4.09
N ASP A 83 9.76 -6.40 -3.38
CA ASP A 83 8.35 -6.48 -3.01
C ASP A 83 8.12 -5.78 -1.66
N PRO A 84 7.47 -4.60 -1.63
CA PRO A 84 7.27 -3.85 -0.39
C PRO A 84 6.37 -4.58 0.62
N PHE A 85 5.50 -5.50 0.20
CA PHE A 85 4.65 -6.25 1.12
C PHE A 85 5.35 -7.45 1.76
N LYS A 86 6.51 -7.85 1.23
CA LYS A 86 7.35 -8.93 1.79
C LYS A 86 8.66 -8.43 2.41
N THR A 87 8.83 -7.11 2.51
CA THR A 87 10.02 -6.48 3.08
C THR A 87 9.70 -6.00 4.49
N ASN A 88 10.56 -6.31 5.45
CA ASN A 88 10.33 -5.91 6.85
C ASN A 88 10.11 -4.40 6.93
N SER A 89 9.21 -3.97 7.83
CA SER A 89 8.82 -2.56 7.97
C SER A 89 10.01 -1.61 8.12
N SER A 90 11.03 -1.98 8.89
CA SER A 90 12.24 -1.16 9.07
C SER A 90 13.06 -1.03 7.79
N ASP A 91 13.32 -2.14 7.10
CA ASP A 91 14.04 -2.17 5.82
C ASP A 91 13.29 -1.39 4.72
N LEU A 92 11.95 -1.47 4.70
CA LEU A 92 11.14 -0.73 3.73
C LEU A 92 11.21 0.77 3.99
N ILE A 93 11.08 1.21 5.25
CA ILE A 93 11.20 2.62 5.63
C ILE A 93 12.58 3.16 5.24
N GLU A 94 13.65 2.40 5.50
CA GLU A 94 15.02 2.78 5.13
C GLU A 94 15.16 2.98 3.62
N LEU A 95 14.75 1.99 2.82
CA LEU A 95 14.80 2.06 1.37
C LEU A 95 14.03 3.27 0.82
N LEU A 96 12.82 3.52 1.31
CA LEU A 96 12.00 4.64 0.87
C LEU A 96 12.59 5.97 1.30
N THR A 97 13.19 6.04 2.49
CA THR A 97 13.91 7.23 2.97
C THR A 97 15.08 7.59 2.04
N GLU A 98 15.89 6.60 1.66
CA GLU A 98 17.02 6.78 0.74
C GLU A 98 16.58 7.29 -0.64
N ASN A 99 15.45 6.78 -1.14
CA ASN A 99 14.93 7.14 -2.47
C ASN A 99 14.06 8.42 -2.48
N ASN A 100 13.55 8.85 -1.33
CA ASN A 100 12.74 10.07 -1.21
C ASN A 100 13.59 11.33 -1.39
N ASN A 101 14.81 11.37 -0.83
CA ASN A 101 15.70 12.54 -0.87
C ASN A 101 15.01 13.85 -0.40
N GLY A 102 14.22 13.75 0.66
CA GLY A 102 13.45 14.86 1.18
C GLY A 102 12.77 14.58 2.51
N GLU A 103 11.81 15.44 2.86
CA GLU A 103 11.04 15.34 4.10
C GLU A 103 10.10 14.13 4.09
N ILE A 104 9.90 13.56 5.27
CA ILE A 104 8.96 12.48 5.54
C ILE A 104 7.98 13.02 6.58
N ASP A 105 6.68 12.88 6.33
CA ASP A 105 5.66 13.12 7.34
C ASP A 105 5.61 11.91 8.28
N LEU A 106 5.88 12.20 9.56
CA LEU A 106 5.97 11.25 10.66
C LEU A 106 4.85 11.45 11.70
N SER A 107 3.84 12.26 11.38
CA SER A 107 2.76 12.64 12.32
C SER A 107 1.92 11.46 12.81
N GLU A 108 1.91 10.36 12.04
CA GLU A 108 1.18 9.12 12.32
C GLU A 108 2.11 7.92 12.57
N GLU A 109 3.38 8.18 12.92
CA GLU A 109 4.29 7.12 13.35
C GLU A 109 3.72 6.36 14.58
N PRO A 110 3.93 5.03 14.66
CA PRO A 110 4.69 4.18 13.74
C PRO A 110 3.81 3.51 12.66
N TYR A 111 2.57 3.96 12.45
CA TYR A 111 1.57 3.27 11.62
C TYR A 111 1.55 3.75 10.18
N CYS A 112 1.81 5.03 9.95
CA CYS A 112 1.77 5.64 8.64
C CYS A 112 3.00 6.53 8.43
N PHE A 113 3.52 6.50 7.20
CA PHE A 113 4.64 7.32 6.76
C PHE A 113 4.32 7.87 5.38
N ALA A 114 4.53 9.17 5.17
CA ALA A 114 4.43 9.78 3.84
C ALA A 114 5.77 10.40 3.40
N PHE A 115 6.31 9.90 2.31
CA PHE A 115 7.56 10.34 1.70
C PHE A 115 7.26 11.44 0.67
N LEU A 116 7.44 12.70 1.07
CA LEU A 116 6.83 13.85 0.39
C LEU A 116 7.38 14.14 -1.01
N GLU A 117 8.64 13.81 -1.27
CA GLU A 117 9.30 14.08 -2.54
C GLU A 117 9.11 12.93 -3.55
N SER A 118 9.11 11.68 -3.10
CA SER A 118 8.72 10.53 -3.93
C SER A 118 7.20 10.39 -4.09
N SER A 119 6.42 11.08 -3.26
CA SER A 119 4.95 10.99 -3.17
C SER A 119 4.49 9.54 -2.95
N ILE A 120 5.06 8.90 -1.94
CA ILE A 120 4.72 7.53 -1.54
C ILE A 120 4.16 7.57 -0.13
N GLY A 121 3.06 6.87 0.12
CA GLY A 121 2.56 6.62 1.47
C GLY A 121 2.54 5.13 1.75
N ILE A 122 2.81 4.75 2.99
CA ILE A 122 2.69 3.37 3.46
C ILE A 122 1.91 3.37 4.78
N TYR A 123 1.04 2.38 4.95
CA TYR A 123 0.22 2.23 6.15
C TYR A 123 0.26 0.78 6.65
N ARG A 124 0.23 0.60 7.97
CA ARG A 124 0.00 -0.68 8.64
C ARG A 124 -1.00 -0.50 9.78
N ASP A 125 -1.79 -1.55 10.01
CA ASP A 125 -2.82 -1.54 11.06
C ASP A 125 -2.25 -1.77 12.47
N SER A 126 -1.13 -2.51 12.54
CA SER A 126 -0.43 -2.81 13.78
C SER A 126 1.07 -2.99 13.53
N CYS A 127 1.85 -2.77 14.58
CA CYS A 127 3.27 -3.06 14.62
C CYS A 127 3.57 -4.17 15.65
N GLU A 128 4.78 -4.73 15.60
CA GLU A 128 5.13 -5.89 16.42
C GLU A 128 4.95 -5.64 17.93
N SER A 129 5.17 -4.40 18.41
CA SER A 129 4.96 -4.05 19.82
C SER A 129 3.49 -4.11 20.22
N ASP A 130 2.56 -3.71 19.35
CA ASP A 130 1.12 -3.79 19.66
C ASP A 130 0.70 -5.25 19.88
N ILE A 131 1.22 -6.14 19.03
CA ILE A 131 0.92 -7.58 19.12
C ILE A 131 1.58 -8.21 20.35
N ASP A 132 2.79 -7.79 20.71
CA ASP A 132 3.48 -8.28 21.91
C ASP A 132 2.78 -7.83 23.21
N GLU A 133 2.24 -6.62 23.25
CA GLU A 133 1.38 -6.14 24.35
C GLU A 133 0.10 -6.98 24.43
N MET A 134 -0.60 -7.18 23.32
CA MET A 134 -1.80 -8.03 23.25
C MET A 134 -1.53 -9.48 23.70
N ILE A 135 -0.42 -10.07 23.28
CA ILE A 135 0.02 -11.42 23.72
C ILE A 135 0.19 -11.46 25.24
N THR A 136 0.74 -10.40 25.83
CA THR A 136 0.96 -10.31 27.27
C THR A 136 -0.36 -10.28 28.02
N GLU A 137 -1.30 -9.42 27.60
CA GLU A 137 -2.63 -9.32 28.20
C GLU A 137 -3.41 -10.64 28.11
N LEU A 138 -3.40 -11.29 26.95
CA LEU A 138 -4.06 -12.60 26.77
C LEU A 138 -3.47 -13.68 27.68
N LYS A 139 -2.16 -13.65 27.93
CA LYS A 139 -1.51 -14.59 28.85
C LYS A 139 -1.88 -14.32 30.30
N GLU A 140 -1.95 -13.05 30.69
CA GLU A 140 -2.36 -12.64 32.05
C GLU A 140 -3.82 -13.02 32.34
N ASN A 141 -4.68 -12.94 31.33
CA ASN A 141 -6.09 -13.33 31.43
C ASN A 141 -6.33 -14.85 31.27
N GLY A 142 -5.32 -15.62 30.86
CA GLY A 142 -5.45 -17.06 30.61
C GLY A 142 -6.17 -17.41 29.30
N GLU A 143 -6.30 -16.44 28.39
CA GLU A 143 -7.03 -16.52 27.12
C GLU A 143 -6.10 -16.78 25.92
N TYR A 144 -4.77 -16.83 26.13
CA TYR A 144 -3.83 -16.99 25.02
C TYR A 144 -4.04 -18.30 24.23
N SER A 145 -4.24 -19.45 24.90
CA SER A 145 -4.32 -20.75 24.22
C SER A 145 -5.50 -20.89 23.24
N GLU A 146 -6.62 -20.21 23.52
CA GLU A 146 -7.79 -20.19 22.63
C GLU A 146 -7.64 -19.20 21.47
N ASN A 147 -6.72 -18.24 21.61
CA ASN A 147 -6.49 -17.15 20.67
C ASN A 147 -5.16 -17.29 19.90
N GLU A 148 -4.33 -18.29 20.21
CA GLU A 148 -2.95 -18.42 19.73
C GLU A 148 -2.84 -18.37 18.19
N GLU A 149 -3.74 -19.03 17.46
CA GLU A 149 -3.69 -19.11 16.00
C GLU A 149 -3.79 -17.73 15.33
N TRP A 150 -4.81 -16.94 15.69
CA TRP A 150 -5.01 -15.64 15.06
C TRP A 150 -4.00 -14.59 15.55
N VAL A 151 -3.57 -14.69 16.82
CA VAL A 151 -2.54 -13.81 17.39
C VAL A 151 -1.20 -14.00 16.69
N LEU A 152 -0.82 -15.26 16.40
CA LEU A 152 0.39 -15.55 15.64
C LEU A 152 0.28 -15.09 14.18
N ALA A 153 -0.91 -15.18 13.58
CA ALA A 153 -1.16 -14.64 12.24
C ALA A 153 -1.00 -13.11 12.21
N ASP A 154 -1.52 -12.40 13.20
CA ASP A 154 -1.36 -10.94 13.29
C ASP A 154 0.09 -10.55 13.62
N LYS A 155 0.79 -11.35 14.42
CA LYS A 155 2.23 -11.16 14.65
C LYS A 155 3.05 -11.25 13.37
N GLU A 156 2.70 -12.15 12.46
CA GLU A 156 3.36 -12.23 11.15
C GLU A 156 3.02 -11.01 10.29
N LYS A 157 1.76 -10.56 10.27
CA LYS A 157 1.36 -9.35 9.51
C LYS A 157 2.05 -8.09 10.01
N ALA A 158 2.23 -7.94 11.32
CA ALA A 158 2.77 -6.74 11.97
C ALA A 158 4.21 -6.40 11.56
N LYS A 159 4.91 -7.35 10.94
CA LYS A 159 6.26 -7.16 10.36
C LYS A 159 6.27 -6.32 9.09
N TYR A 160 5.13 -6.16 8.43
CA TYR A 160 5.02 -5.62 7.07
C TYR A 160 3.99 -4.48 7.00
N PHE A 161 4.03 -3.72 5.91
CA PHE A 161 3.00 -2.72 5.62
C PHE A 161 1.81 -3.34 4.88
N TRP A 162 0.63 -2.78 5.09
CA TRP A 162 -0.65 -3.24 4.55
C TRP A 162 -1.02 -2.51 3.26
N THR A 163 -0.63 -1.25 3.15
CA THR A 163 -0.85 -0.48 1.91
C THR A 163 0.42 0.20 1.43
N VAL A 164 0.48 0.37 0.11
CA VAL A 164 1.46 1.19 -0.57
C VAL A 164 0.72 2.10 -1.54
N GLY A 165 0.79 3.39 -1.28
CA GLY A 165 0.20 4.47 -2.05
C GLY A 165 1.22 5.20 -2.90
N LEU A 166 0.83 5.58 -4.12
CA LEU A 166 1.57 6.43 -5.03
C LEU A 166 0.70 7.63 -5.38
N GLY A 167 1.17 8.83 -5.07
CA GLY A 167 0.53 10.08 -5.45
C GLY A 167 1.20 10.74 -6.65
N LYS A 168 0.44 11.59 -7.34
CA LYS A 168 1.04 12.63 -8.18
C LYS A 168 1.95 13.53 -7.35
N LYS A 169 2.74 14.37 -8.01
CA LYS A 169 3.59 15.34 -7.32
C LYS A 169 2.78 16.18 -6.32
N ASP A 170 3.33 16.33 -5.12
CA ASP A 170 2.77 17.13 -4.02
C ASP A 170 1.41 16.61 -3.49
N TYR A 171 1.06 15.33 -3.73
CA TYR A 171 -0.19 14.74 -3.22
C TYR A 171 -0.26 14.70 -1.68
N TYR A 172 0.89 14.46 -1.02
CA TYR A 172 1.00 14.37 0.44
C TYR A 172 1.39 15.71 1.11
N LYS A 173 1.34 16.84 0.38
CA LYS A 173 1.74 18.16 0.89
C LYS A 173 0.56 19.08 1.19
#